data_AF-A0A2N5M0L5-F1
#
_entry.id   AF-A0A2N5M0L5-F1
#
_cell.length_a   1.000
_cell.length_b   1.000
_cell.length_c   1.000
_cell.angle_alpha   90.00
_cell.angle_beta   90.00
_cell.angle_gamma   90.00
#
_symmetry.space_group_name_H-M   'P 1'
#
loop_
_entity.id
_entity.type
_entity.pdbx_description
1 polymer ?
#
loop_
_entity_poly.entity_id
_entity_poly.type
_entity_poly.pdbx_seq_one_letter_code
_entity_poly.pdbx_strand_id
1 'polypeptide(L)' 'MNYQCVCSTAAEIHERMDQLRVELIHTGIKEGLLSSNTIRISQQLDACLNKYEVVKKSC' A
#
# COMPACT_ATOMS: atom_id res chain seq x y z
N MET A 1 6.73 9.22 -9.65
CA MET A 1 5.96 8.02 -10.04
C MET A 1 4.58 8.14 -9.43
N ASN A 2 3.51 8.00 -10.22
CA ASN A 2 2.14 7.92 -9.69
C ASN A 2 1.85 6.46 -9.39
N TYR A 3 1.71 6.11 -8.11
CA TYR A 3 1.37 4.75 -7.71
C TYR A 3 -0.14 4.58 -7.76
N GLN A 4 -0.59 3.52 -8.44
CA GLN A 4 -2.00 3.17 -8.53
C GLN A 4 -2.20 1.78 -7.94
N CYS A 5 -3.21 1.64 -7.08
CA CYS A 5 -3.64 0.33 -6.60
C CYS A 5 -4.50 -0.33 -7.68
N VAL A 6 -4.02 -1.43 -8.27
CA VAL A 6 -4.67 -2.11 -9.41
C VAL A 6 -5.77 -3.09 -9.02
N CYS A 7 -5.94 -3.38 -7.72
CA CYS A 7 -6.94 -4.32 -7.18
C CYS A 7 -8.39 -3.90 -7.49
N SER A 8 -9.29 -4.84 -7.74
CA SER A 8 -10.65 -4.55 -8.26
C SER A 8 -11.72 -4.57 -7.17
N THR A 9 -11.57 -5.44 -6.16
CA THR A 9 -12.54 -5.59 -5.07
C THR A 9 -12.02 -5.07 -3.74
N ALA A 10 -12.93 -4.76 -2.81
CA ALA A 10 -12.56 -4.34 -1.45
C ALA A 10 -11.69 -5.40 -0.73
N ALA A 11 -11.98 -6.69 -0.94
CA ALA A 11 -11.21 -7.78 -0.35
C ALA A 11 -9.79 -7.85 -0.91
N GLU A 12 -9.63 -7.77 -2.24
CA GLU A 12 -8.31 -7.74 -2.88
C GLU A 12 -7.48 -6.52 -2.46
N ILE A 13 -8.12 -5.35 -2.33
CA ILE A 13 -7.44 -4.14 -1.85
C ILE A 13 -6.95 -4.34 -0.41
N HIS A 14 -7.79 -4.93 0.45
CA HIS A 14 -7.42 -5.21 1.84
C HIS A 14 -6.24 -6.19 1.93
N GLU A 15 -6.29 -7.31 1.20
CA GLU A 15 -5.21 -8.29 1.16
C GLU A 15 -3.90 -7.64 0.67
N ARG A 16 -3.97 -6.80 -0.38
CA ARG A 16 -2.80 -6.10 -0.89
C ARG A 16 -2.22 -5.11 0.13
N MET A 17 -3.07 -4.43 0.90
CA MET A 17 -2.61 -3.55 1.98
C MET A 17 -1.86 -4.33 3.06
N ASP A 18 -2.33 -5.52 3.43
CA ASP A 18 -1.65 -6.37 4.42
C ASP A 18 -0.28 -6.82 3.93
N GLN A 19 -0.16 -7.23 2.66
CA GLN A 19 1.12 -7.56 2.05
C GLN A 19 2.10 -6.37 2.08
N LEU A 20 1.63 -5.18 1.66
CA LEU A 20 2.45 -3.96 1.62
C LEU A 20 2.88 -3.51 3.02
N ARG A 21 2.06 -3.70 4.06
CA ARG A 21 2.44 -3.41 5.45
C ARG A 21 3.60 -4.28 5.91
N VAL A 22 3.54 -5.58 5.64
CA VAL A 22 4.63 -6.51 5.97
C VAL A 22 5.90 -6.16 5.21
N GLU A 23 5.78 -5.87 3.90
CA GLU A 23 6.92 -5.44 3.07
C GLU A 23 7.54 -4.13 3.58
N LEU A 24 6.72 -3.16 3.99
CA LEU A 24 7.17 -1.87 4.52
C LEU A 24 7.97 -2.04 5.81
N ILE A 25 7.47 -2.86 6.75
CA ILE A 25 8.13 -3.11 8.03
C ILE A 25 9.47 -3.79 7.80
N HIS A 26 9.49 -4.88 7.03
CA HIS A 26 10.72 -5.62 6.76
C HIS A 26 11.75 -4.78 6.00
N THR A 27 11.31 -4.00 5.00
CA THR A 27 12.20 -3.13 4.22
C THR A 27 12.70 -1.96 5.07
N GLY A 28 11.84 -1.36 5.89
CA GLY A 28 12.21 -0.28 6.80
C GLY A 28 13.23 -0.72 7.86
N ILE A 29 13.14 -1.95 8.37
CA ILE A 29 14.14 -2.53 9.28
C ILE A 29 15.46 -2.80 8.54
N LYS A 30 15.39 -3.35 7.33
CA LYS A 30 16.56 -3.79 6.57
C LYS A 30 17.35 -2.64 5.92
N GLU A 31 16.65 -1.66 5.37
CA GLU A 31 17.21 -0.60 4.52
C GLU A 31 17.05 0.80 5.11
N GLY A 32 16.27 0.95 6.18
CA GLY A 32 15.94 2.22 6.81
C GLY A 32 14.65 2.84 6.26
N LEU A 33 14.01 3.67 7.08
CA LEU A 33 12.72 4.30 6.75
C LEU A 33 12.80 5.31 5.59
N LEU A 34 13.99 5.89 5.39
CA LEU A 34 14.25 6.87 4.34
C LEU A 34 14.81 6.24 3.06
N SER A 35 14.94 4.91 3.00
CA SER A 35 15.39 4.25 1.78
C SER A 35 14.37 4.46 0.66
N SER A 36 14.86 4.56 -0.57
CA SER A 36 14.01 4.72 -1.75
C SER A 36 12.96 3.61 -1.88
N ASN A 37 13.31 2.39 -1.46
CA ASN A 37 12.40 1.25 -1.48
C ASN A 37 11.33 1.35 -0.40
N THR A 38 11.70 1.72 0.83
CA THR A 38 10.73 1.91 1.92
C THR A 38 9.74 3.01 1.57
N ILE A 39 10.22 4.13 1.02
CA ILE A 39 9.37 5.23 0.55
C ILE A 39 8.44 4.77 -0.58
N ARG A 40 8.96 4.01 -1.55
CA ARG A 40 8.16 3.44 -2.65
C ARG A 40 7.03 2.56 -2.13
N ILE A 41 7.30 1.66 -1.19
CA ILE A 41 6.30 0.76 -0.62
C ILE A 41 5.25 1.57 0.16
N SER A 42 5.67 2.58 0.93
CA SER A 42 4.76 3.49 1.64
C SER A 42 3.79 4.17 0.68
N GLN A 43 4.29 4.70 -0.44
CA GLN A 43 3.47 5.36 -1.45
C GLN A 43 2.49 4.39 -2.14
N GLN A 44 2.88 3.13 -2.33
CA GLN A 44 1.98 2.09 -2.83
C GLN A 44 0.87 1.76 -1.82
N LEU A 45 1.21 1.68 -0.53
CA LEU A 45 0.25 1.45 0.54
C LEU A 45 -0.77 2.60 0.63
N ASP A 46 -0.31 3.84 0.56
CA ASP A 46 -1.18 5.03 0.55
C ASP A 46 -2.14 5.01 -0.65
N ALA A 47 -1.67 4.61 -1.83
CA ALA A 47 -2.53 4.47 -3.01
C ALA A 47 -3.64 3.42 -2.81
N CYS A 48 -3.35 2.31 -2.14
CA CYS A 48 -4.36 1.29 -1.83
C CYS A 48 -5.32 1.72 -0.73
N LEU A 49 -4.84 2.41 0.31
CA LEU A 49 -5.68 3.02 1.35
C LEU A 49 -6.70 3.99 0.74
N ASN A 50 -6.24 4.91 -0.11
CA ASN A 50 -7.11 5.86 -0.80
C ASN A 50 -8.16 5.17 -1.67
N LYS A 51 -7.77 4.11 -2.40
CA LYS A 51 -8.72 3.34 -3.22
C LYS A 51 -9.75 2.60 -2.35
N TYR A 52 -9.32 2.00 -1.25
CA TYR A 52 -10.20 1.29 -0.33
C TYR A 52 -11.28 2.21 0.24
N GLU A 53 -10.89 3.42 0.66
CA GLU A 53 -11.82 4.43 1.18
C GLU A 53 -12.88 4.85 0.15
N VAL A 54 -12.52 4.95 -1.13
CA VAL A 54 -13.48 5.23 -2.21
C VAL A 54 -14.46 4.08 -2.39
N VAL A 55 -13.97 2.84 -2.42
CA VAL A 55 -14.81 1.65 -2.58
C VAL A 55 -15.76 1.49 -1.39
N LYS A 56 -15.27 1.68 -0.17
CA LYS A 56 -16.06 1.57 1.06
C LYS A 56 -17.18 2.62 1.16
N LYS A 57 -16.94 3.85 0.70
CA LYS A 57 -17.97 4.93 0.68
C LYS A 57 -19.06 4.70 -0.37
N SER A 58 -18.88 3.75 -1.28
CA SER A 58 -19.81 3.47 -2.38
C SER A 58 -20.77 2.31 -2.09
N CYS A 59 -20.73 1.74 -0.88
CA CYS A 59 -21.72 0.80 -0.33
C CYS A 59 -22.58 1.48 0.73
#